data_AF-A0A444ZCH5-F1
#
_entry.id   AF-A0A444ZCH5-F1
#
_cell.length_a   1.000
_cell.length_b   1.000
_cell.length_c   1.000
_cell.angle_alpha   90.00
_cell.angle_beta   90.00
_cell.angle_gamma   90.00
#
_symmetry.space_group_name_H-M   'P 1'
#
loop_
_entity.id
_entity.type
_entity.pdbx_description
1 polymer ?
#
loop_
_entity_poly.entity_id
_entity_poly.type
_entity_poly.pdbx_seq_one_letter_code
_entity_poly.pdbx_strand_id
1 'polypeptide(L)'
;MSVHRTIENNEEVGIRPSKTYQSFVAATGGHSELNFIEKDVRNYITREVRNILELEDAKEFGKYLLRMKEKNQNFFFELELKDD
;
A
#
# COMPACT_ATOMS: atom_id res chain seq x y z
N MET A 1 7.89 4.09 -16.21
CA MET A 1 7.05 3.83 -15.03
C MET A 1 7.85 2.94 -14.08
N SER A 2 7.70 3.11 -12.76
CA SER A 2 8.33 2.23 -11.77
C SER A 2 7.54 0.93 -11.62
N VAL A 3 8.22 -0.20 -11.44
CA VAL A 3 7.60 -1.50 -11.14
C VAL A 3 6.70 -1.41 -9.90
N HIS A 4 7.19 -0.75 -8.85
CA HIS A 4 6.46 -0.55 -7.60
C HIS A 4 5.15 0.20 -7.81
N ARG A 5 5.20 1.31 -8.55
CA ARG A 5 4.01 2.12 -8.83
C ARG A 5 2.96 1.37 -9.65
N THR A 6 3.39 0.51 -10.57
CA THR A 6 2.46 -0.34 -11.33
C THR A 6 1.81 -1.41 -10.43
N ILE A 7 2.56 -1.98 -9.47
CA ILE A 7 2.02 -2.93 -8.51
C ILE A 7 1.01 -2.26 -7.57
N GLU A 8 1.34 -1.09 -7.04
CA GLU A 8 0.46 -0.28 -6.18
C GLU A 8 -0.86 0.07 -6.88
N ASN A 9 -0.78 0.66 -8.08
CA ASN A 9 -1.98 1.02 -8.85
C ASN A 9 -2.86 -0.20 -9.13
N ASN A 10 -2.25 -1.36 -9.43
CA ASN A 10 -3.00 -2.59 -9.70
C ASN A 10 -3.66 -3.16 -8.44
N GLU A 11 -3.01 -3.09 -7.28
CA GLU A 11 -3.61 -3.49 -6.00
C GLU A 11 -4.77 -2.56 -5.63
N GLU A 12 -4.61 -1.24 -5.83
CA GLU A 12 -5.65 -0.23 -5.55
C GLU A 12 -6.95 -0.53 -6.32
N VAL A 13 -6.85 -0.97 -7.58
CA VAL A 13 -8.01 -1.37 -8.40
C VAL A 13 -8.40 -2.85 -8.26
N GLY A 14 -7.75 -3.61 -7.37
CA GLY A 14 -8.06 -5.01 -7.07
C GLY A 14 -7.64 -6.02 -8.14
N ILE A 15 -6.67 -5.68 -8.99
CA ILE A 15 -6.08 -6.62 -9.96
C ILE A 15 -5.26 -7.67 -9.21
N ARG A 16 -5.53 -8.95 -9.49
CA ARG A 16 -4.83 -10.05 -8.86
C ARG A 16 -3.31 -9.97 -9.09
N PRO A 17 -2.48 -10.27 -8.06
CA PRO A 17 -1.02 -10.24 -8.19
C PRO A 17 -0.48 -11.10 -9.35
N SER A 18 -1.11 -12.25 -9.63
CA SER A 18 -0.74 -13.12 -10.76
C SER A 18 -0.94 -12.45 -12.12
N LYS A 19 -1.96 -11.61 -12.28
CA LYS A 19 -2.20 -10.83 -13.50
C LYS A 19 -1.21 -9.68 -13.65
N THR A 20 -0.89 -9.01 -12.54
CA THR A 20 0.18 -8.01 -12.49
C THR A 20 1.54 -8.60 -12.86
N TYR A 21 1.88 -9.78 -12.34
CA TYR A 21 3.12 -10.46 -12.73
C TYR A 21 3.12 -10.83 -14.21
N GLN A 22 2.02 -11.39 -14.73
CA GLN A 22 1.89 -11.73 -16.15
C GLN A 22 2.04 -10.52 -17.08
N SER A 23 1.56 -9.33 -16.68
CA SER A 23 1.73 -8.13 -17.51
C SER A 23 3.20 -7.69 -17.58
N PHE A 24 3.97 -7.84 -16.49
CA PHE A 24 5.41 -7.61 -16.52
C PHE A 24 6.16 -8.61 -17.41
N VAL A 25 5.78 -9.89 -17.35
CA VAL A 25 6.36 -10.93 -18.22
C VAL A 25 6.10 -10.61 -19.68
N ALA A 26 4.88 -10.20 -20.02
CA ALA A 26 4.52 -9.82 -21.38
C ALA A 26 5.28 -8.56 -21.86
N ALA A 27 5.48 -7.58 -20.97
CA ALA A 27 6.19 -6.35 -21.29
C ALA A 27 7.71 -6.54 -21.47
N THR A 28 8.29 -7.55 -20.85
CA THR A 28 9.72 -7.88 -20.89
C THR A 28 10.04 -9.06 -21.81
N GLY A 29 9.09 -9.51 -22.64
CA GLY A 29 9.35 -10.57 -23.61
C GLY A 29 9.57 -11.97 -23.04
N GLY A 30 9.52 -12.16 -21.71
CA GLY A 30 9.62 -13.46 -21.10
C GLY A 30 10.01 -13.43 -19.63
N HIS A 31 9.99 -14.62 -19.00
CA HIS A 31 10.33 -14.78 -17.59
C HIS A 31 11.82 -14.56 -17.30
N SER A 32 12.70 -14.89 -18.24
CA SER A 32 14.16 -14.81 -18.09
C SER A 32 14.69 -13.38 -17.98
N GLU A 33 13.90 -12.39 -18.39
CA GLU A 33 14.28 -10.98 -18.40
C GLU A 33 13.80 -10.25 -17.12
N LEU A 34 13.00 -10.90 -16.27
CA LEU A 34 12.55 -10.34 -14.99
C LEU A 34 13.47 -10.74 -13.85
N ASN A 35 13.82 -9.75 -13.02
CA ASN A 35 14.64 -9.95 -11.82
C ASN A 35 13.83 -10.41 -10.59
N PHE A 36 12.54 -10.71 -10.74
CA PHE A 36 11.64 -11.08 -9.66
C PHE A 36 10.56 -12.04 -10.15
N ILE A 37 9.94 -12.77 -9.21
CA ILE A 37 8.87 -13.73 -9.49
C ILE A 37 7.53 -13.25 -8.93
N GLU A 38 6.43 -13.94 -9.30
CA GLU A 38 5.08 -13.61 -8.79
C GLU A 38 5.02 -13.54 -7.26
N LYS A 39 5.79 -14.41 -6.58
CA LYS A 39 5.87 -14.42 -5.11
C LYS A 39 6.35 -13.07 -4.56
N ASP A 40 7.26 -12.40 -5.26
CA ASP A 40 7.80 -11.12 -4.83
C ASP A 40 6.78 -10.00 -4.95
N VAL A 41 5.94 -10.02 -6.01
CA VAL A 41 4.79 -9.11 -6.14
C VAL A 41 3.82 -9.29 -4.97
N ARG A 42 3.49 -10.53 -4.62
CA ARG A 42 2.61 -10.83 -3.48
C ARG A 42 3.22 -10.39 -2.14
N ASN A 43 4.52 -10.61 -1.96
CA ASN A 43 5.24 -10.18 -0.77
C ASN A 43 5.26 -8.65 -0.65
N TYR A 44 5.50 -7.95 -1.75
CA TYR A 44 5.47 -6.49 -1.82
C TYR A 44 4.09 -5.94 -1.46
N ILE A 45 3.02 -6.48 -2.04
CA ILE A 45 1.65 -6.06 -1.72
C ILE A 45 1.35 -6.27 -0.23
N THR A 46 1.65 -7.45 0.30
CA THR A 46 1.36 -7.78 1.70
C THR A 46 2.14 -6.92 2.68
N ARG A 47 3.40 -6.58 2.36
CA ARG A 47 4.30 -5.89 3.28
C ARG A 47 4.34 -4.39 3.07
N GLU A 48 4.62 -3.92 1.87
CA GLU A 48 4.86 -2.50 1.62
C GLU A 48 3.54 -1.76 1.37
N VAL A 49 2.72 -2.27 0.44
CA VAL A 49 1.48 -1.58 0.04
C VAL A 49 0.49 -1.52 1.18
N ARG A 50 0.25 -2.63 1.88
CA ARG A 50 -0.67 -2.65 3.04
C ARG A 50 -0.18 -1.79 4.20
N ASN A 51 1.11 -1.80 4.52
CA ASN A 51 1.65 -0.94 5.58
C ASN A 51 1.47 0.54 5.25
N ILE A 52 1.69 0.94 3.99
CA ILE A 52 1.50 2.32 3.55
C ILE A 52 0.02 2.73 3.66
N LEU A 53 -0.90 1.88 3.20
CA LEU A 53 -2.34 2.12 3.29
C LEU A 53 -2.80 2.23 4.75
N GLU A 54 -2.37 1.30 5.62
CA GLU A 54 -2.69 1.35 7.05
C GLU A 54 -2.16 2.61 7.73
N LEU A 55 -0.95 3.06 7.37
CA LEU A 55 -0.37 4.30 7.88
C LEU A 55 -1.15 5.53 7.41
N GLU A 56 -1.58 5.57 6.15
CA GLU A 56 -2.38 6.66 5.61
C GLU A 56 -3.76 6.72 6.27
N ASP A 57 -4.43 5.58 6.44
CA ASP A 57 -5.69 5.46 7.16
C ASP A 57 -5.54 5.91 8.62
N ALA A 58 -4.47 5.52 9.29
CA ALA A 58 -4.19 5.92 10.67
C ALA A 58 -3.95 7.44 10.79
N LYS A 59 -3.28 8.06 9.81
CA LYS A 59 -3.12 9.52 9.74
C LYS A 59 -4.46 10.22 9.55
N GLU A 60 -5.32 9.73 8.68
CA GLU A 60 -6.65 10.31 8.47
C GLU A 60 -7.54 10.16 9.72
N PHE A 61 -7.46 9.02 10.40
CA PHE A 61 -8.10 8.80 11.69
C PHE A 61 -7.58 9.77 12.75
N GLY A 62 -6.27 10.03 12.82
CA GLY A 62 -5.68 11.04 13.69
C GLY A 62 -6.26 12.45 13.45
N LYS A 63 -6.43 12.86 12.18
CA LYS A 63 -7.08 14.13 11.85
C LYS A 63 -8.54 14.17 12.31
N TYR A 64 -9.26 13.06 12.20
CA TYR A 64 -10.62 12.96 12.70
C TYR A 64 -10.70 13.13 14.21
N LEU A 65 -9.84 12.46 14.98
CA LEU A 65 -9.76 12.63 16.44
C LEU A 65 -9.45 14.08 16.84
N LEU A 66 -8.57 14.75 16.11
CA LEU A 66 -8.27 16.17 16.32
C LEU A 66 -9.53 17.04 16.15
N ARG A 67 -10.32 16.80 15.09
CA ARG A 67 -11.61 17.47 14.86
C ARG A 67 -12.63 17.21 15.97
N MET A 68 -12.60 16.04 16.61
CA MET A 68 -13.46 15.75 17.77
C MET A 68 -13.04 16.54 19.01
N LYS A 69 -11.74 16.65 19.25
CA LYS A 69 -11.17 17.43 20.37
C LYS A 69 -11.49 18.91 20.27
N GLU A 70 -11.45 19.48 19.07
CA GLU A 70 -11.83 20.89 18.84
C GLU A 70 -13.28 21.18 19.22
N LYS A 71 -14.19 20.21 18.98
CA LYS A 71 -15.61 20.34 19.30
C LYS A 71 -15.93 20.08 20.77
N ASN A 72 -15.10 19.31 21.45
CA ASN A 72 -15.32 18.92 22.83
C ASN A 72 -14.00 18.95 23.61
N GLN A 73 -13.78 19.99 24.41
CA GLN A 73 -12.58 20.16 25.23
C GLN A 73 -12.38 19.05 26.28
N ASN A 74 -13.43 18.28 26.61
CA ASN A 74 -13.35 17.13 27.50
C ASN A 74 -12.96 15.82 26.78
N PHE A 75 -12.72 15.86 25.46
CA PHE A 75 -12.29 14.70 24.68
C PHE A 75 -10.75 14.61 24.65
N PHE A 76 -10.23 13.46 25.06
CA PHE A 76 -8.80 13.15 25.10
C PHE A 76 -8.53 11.85 24.35
N PHE A 77 -7.41 11.79 23.63
CA PHE A 77 -6.95 10.62 22.90
C PHE A 77 -5.42 10.61 22.80
N GLU A 78 -4.87 9.42 22.62
CA GLU A 78 -3.47 9.16 22.35
C GLU A 78 -3.40 8.21 21.15
N LEU A 79 -2.53 8.49 20.19
CA LEU A 79 -2.37 7.69 18.98
C LEU A 79 -0.87 7.46 18.78
N GLU A 80 -0.43 6.22 18.95
CA GLU A 80 0.93 5.82 18.63
C GLU A 80 0.98 5.35 17.18
N LEU A 81 1.66 6.12 16.33
CA LEU A 81 2.04 5.70 15.00
C LEU A 81 3.50 5.27 15.06
N LYS A 82 3.84 4.14 14.46
CA LYS A 82 5.24 3.85 14.16
C LYS A 82 5.67 4.82 13.07
N ASP A 83 6.59 5.71 13.41
CA ASP A 83 7.35 6.44 12.40
C ASP A 83 8.33 5.46 11.71
N ASP A 84 8.48 5.62 10.40
CA ASP A 84 9.43 4.87 9.55
C ASP A 84 10.89 5.08 9.96
#